data_AF-A0ABD0VA48-F1
#
_entry.id   AF-A0ABD0VA48-F1
#
_cell.length_a   1.000
_cell.length_b   1.000
_cell.length_c   1.000
_cell.angle_alpha   90.00
_cell.angle_beta   90.00
_cell.angle_gamma   90.00
#
_symmetry.space_group_name_H-M   'P 1'
#
loop_
_entity.id
_entity.type
_entity.pdbx_description
1 polymer ?
#
loop_
_entity_poly.entity_id
_entity_poly.type
_entity_poly.pdbx_seq_one_letter_code
_entity_poly.pdbx_strand_id
1 'polypeptide(L)'
;MRRSATSLLRSLASRPFSSPATSASQEKIVAAVLFERLPVVIPKIDPVVYAFQEFSLRWGQQYRRKYPDEVLGRGEARGKGDYQIDYVPAPRITEADKTNDQNDGGDDDDDDDDDDPHIVGEKFDICAESALKSVLGGLDHTYFVGNAPFAHMVTEPTEISPDSPCFKRFFFKSQVIGVTKLNVGKCEDHIWVTKDELMKYFPDQAEFLNKMIIS
;
A
#
# COMPACT_ATOMS: atom_id res chain seq x y z
N MET A 1 44.16 -10.00 63.78
CA MET A 1 44.05 -9.45 62.41
C MET A 1 42.95 -10.19 61.66
N ARG A 2 41.77 -9.59 61.51
CA ARG A 2 40.67 -10.13 60.69
C ARG A 2 40.38 -9.11 59.59
N ARG A 3 40.54 -9.54 58.33
CA ARG A 3 40.43 -8.70 57.14
C ARG A 3 38.95 -8.50 56.82
N SER A 4 38.53 -7.23 56.76
CA SER A 4 37.22 -6.80 56.29
C SER A 4 37.29 -6.67 54.76
N ALA A 5 36.37 -7.31 54.04
CA ALA A 5 36.21 -7.16 52.60
C ALA A 5 34.88 -6.45 52.35
N THR A 6 34.96 -5.25 51.79
CA THR A 6 33.86 -4.34 51.49
C THR A 6 33.11 -4.80 50.23
N SER A 7 31.80 -4.98 50.32
CA SER A 7 30.94 -5.14 49.14
C SER A 7 30.57 -3.77 48.57
N LEU A 8 30.88 -3.55 47.29
CA LEU A 8 30.49 -2.35 46.55
C LEU A 8 29.03 -2.49 46.11
N LEU A 9 28.11 -1.85 46.83
CA LEU A 9 26.73 -1.64 46.37
C LEU A 9 26.73 -0.52 45.33
N ARG A 10 26.55 -0.88 44.06
CA ARG A 10 26.37 0.05 42.95
C ARG A 10 24.90 0.50 42.94
N SER A 11 24.60 1.70 43.44
CA SER A 11 23.27 2.27 43.36
C SER A 11 22.95 2.63 41.91
N LEU A 12 21.97 1.94 41.30
CA LEU A 12 21.32 2.39 40.07
C LEU A 12 20.41 3.57 40.42
N ALA A 13 20.98 4.78 40.42
CA ALA A 13 20.18 6.00 40.41
C ALA A 13 19.51 6.09 39.03
N SER A 14 18.22 5.77 38.98
CA SER A 14 17.37 6.07 37.83
C SER A 14 17.36 7.58 37.63
N ARG A 15 18.07 8.07 36.60
CA ARG A 15 17.91 9.43 36.10
C ARG A 15 16.60 9.48 35.32
N PRO A 16 15.58 10.24 35.74
CA PRO A 16 14.49 10.58 34.83
C PRO A 16 15.06 11.57 33.82
N PHE A 17 15.20 11.14 32.57
CA PHE A 17 15.41 12.05 31.45
C PHE A 17 14.04 12.65 31.11
N SER A 18 13.62 13.65 31.88
CA SER A 18 12.50 14.52 31.54
C SER A 18 13.09 15.90 31.27
N SER A 19 13.27 16.22 30.00
CA SER A 19 13.55 17.59 29.58
C SER A 19 12.33 18.47 29.86
N PRO A 20 12.50 19.66 30.47
CA PRO A 20 11.38 20.57 30.69
C PRO A 20 10.92 21.15 29.36
N ALA A 21 9.59 21.23 29.21
CA ALA A 21 8.90 21.74 28.03
C ALA A 21 9.33 23.17 27.69
N THR A 22 10.01 23.33 26.56
CA THR A 22 10.24 24.61 25.91
C THR A 22 9.06 24.85 24.97
N SER A 23 8.16 25.77 25.34
CA SER A 23 7.13 26.41 24.50
C SER A 23 6.52 25.55 23.39
N ALA A 24 5.45 24.82 23.72
CA ALA A 24 4.63 24.12 22.73
C ALA A 24 3.95 25.14 21.80
N SER A 25 4.59 25.48 20.68
CA SER A 25 3.87 25.84 19.47
C SER A 25 2.89 24.71 19.21
N GLN A 26 1.59 25.01 19.10
CA GLN A 26 0.51 24.03 18.94
C GLN A 26 0.58 23.34 17.56
N GLU A 27 1.64 22.60 17.30
CA GLU A 27 1.79 21.82 16.08
C GLU A 27 0.94 20.55 16.21
N LYS A 28 -0.21 20.51 15.54
CA LYS A 28 -1.02 19.29 15.50
C LYS A 28 -0.32 18.27 14.60
N ILE A 29 -0.25 17.02 15.04
CA ILE A 29 0.28 15.93 14.24
C ILE A 29 -0.90 15.17 13.67
N VAL A 30 -0.87 14.90 12.36
CA VAL A 30 -1.92 14.17 11.63
C VAL A 30 -1.28 12.98 10.93
N ALA A 31 -1.84 11.79 11.14
CA ALA A 31 -1.53 10.64 10.31
C ALA A 31 -2.48 10.60 9.11
N ALA A 32 -1.94 10.41 7.91
CA ALA A 32 -2.68 10.21 6.68
C ALA A 32 -2.24 8.91 6.04
N VAL A 33 -3.18 8.19 5.42
CA VAL A 33 -2.88 6.94 4.71
C VAL A 33 -3.13 7.15 3.23
N LEU A 34 -2.13 6.85 2.41
CA LEU A 34 -2.23 6.83 0.96
C LEU A 34 -2.51 5.40 0.54
N PHE A 35 -3.59 5.25 -0.21
CA PHE A 35 -4.17 3.97 -0.55
C PHE A 35 -3.89 3.66 -2.03
N GLU A 36 -3.08 2.62 -2.29
CA GLU A 36 -2.55 2.32 -3.63
C GLU A 36 -3.08 0.97 -4.15
N ARG A 37 -3.46 0.93 -5.44
CA ARG A 37 -3.72 -0.32 -6.16
C ARG A 37 -2.55 -0.65 -7.08
N LEU A 38 -1.98 -1.83 -6.90
CA LEU A 38 -0.92 -2.31 -7.79
C LEU A 38 -1.51 -2.71 -9.15
N PRO A 39 -0.77 -2.51 -10.25
CA PRO A 39 -1.23 -2.85 -11.58
C PRO A 39 -1.44 -4.37 -11.71
N VAL A 40 -2.69 -4.77 -11.97
CA VAL A 40 -3.06 -6.19 -12.14
C VAL A 40 -2.54 -6.75 -13.47
N VAL A 41 -2.44 -5.91 -14.49
CA VAL A 41 -1.97 -6.28 -15.83
C VAL A 41 -0.65 -5.58 -16.12
N ILE A 42 0.34 -6.35 -16.59
CA ILE A 42 1.62 -5.80 -17.01
C ILE A 42 1.38 -4.80 -18.16
N PRO A 43 1.88 -3.55 -18.07
CA PRO A 43 1.68 -2.55 -19.09
C PRO A 43 2.26 -3.00 -20.44
N LYS A 44 1.73 -2.42 -21.53
CA LYS A 44 2.21 -2.74 -22.88
C LYS A 44 3.69 -2.37 -23.00
N ILE A 45 4.49 -3.35 -23.39
CA ILE A 45 5.91 -3.18 -23.65
C ILE A 45 6.06 -2.30 -24.90
N ASP A 46 7.04 -1.40 -24.89
CA ASP A 46 7.40 -0.59 -26.06
C ASP A 46 7.78 -1.52 -27.24
N PRO A 47 7.33 -1.21 -28.48
CA PRO A 47 7.62 -2.04 -29.66
C PRO A 47 9.12 -2.30 -29.88
N VAL A 48 10.01 -1.38 -29.53
CA VAL A 48 11.46 -1.56 -29.65
C VAL A 48 11.97 -2.60 -28.66
N VAL A 49 11.49 -2.54 -27.41
CA VAL A 49 11.85 -3.51 -26.37
C VAL A 49 11.31 -4.88 -26.74
N TYR A 50 10.08 -4.95 -27.24
CA TYR A 50 9.48 -6.18 -27.75
C TYR A 50 10.31 -6.79 -28.90
N ALA A 51 10.68 -5.98 -29.90
CA ALA A 51 11.48 -6.42 -31.03
C ALA A 51 12.85 -6.96 -30.59
N PHE A 52 13.49 -6.29 -29.63
CA PHE A 52 14.76 -6.77 -29.06
C PHE A 52 14.60 -8.08 -28.27
N GLN A 53 13.52 -8.23 -27.52
CA GLN A 53 13.21 -9.48 -26.80
C GLN A 53 13.01 -10.64 -27.79
N GLU A 54 12.23 -10.46 -28.85
CA GLU A 54 12.07 -11.48 -29.89
C GLU A 54 13.39 -11.82 -30.59
N PHE A 55 14.18 -10.79 -30.93
CA PHE A 55 15.50 -10.95 -31.54
C PHE A 55 16.43 -11.77 -30.64
N SER A 56 16.56 -11.38 -29.37
CA SER A 56 17.42 -12.06 -28.40
C SER A 56 16.97 -13.50 -28.13
N LEU A 57 15.66 -13.76 -28.09
CA LEU A 57 15.10 -15.11 -27.97
C LEU A 57 15.50 -15.98 -29.17
N ARG A 58 15.29 -15.47 -30.40
CA ARG A 58 15.67 -16.15 -31.64
C ARG A 58 17.18 -16.41 -31.73
N TRP A 59 17.97 -15.39 -31.40
CA TRP A 59 19.43 -15.50 -31.36
C TRP A 59 19.88 -16.56 -30.34
N GLY A 60 19.32 -16.54 -29.14
CA GLY A 60 19.60 -17.54 -28.10
C GLY A 60 19.25 -18.96 -28.55
N GLN A 61 18.15 -19.16 -29.28
CA GLN A 61 17.77 -20.48 -29.80
C GLN A 61 18.78 -21.06 -30.80
N GLN A 62 19.50 -20.21 -31.56
CA GLN A 62 20.52 -20.68 -32.51
C GLN A 62 21.68 -21.41 -31.81
N TYR A 63 22.03 -20.97 -30.60
CA TYR A 63 23.16 -21.49 -29.83
C TYR A 63 22.74 -22.42 -28.69
N ARG A 64 21.43 -22.64 -28.49
CA ARG A 64 20.93 -23.60 -27.50
C ARG A 64 21.14 -25.03 -28.00
N ARG A 65 21.46 -25.92 -27.05
CA ARG A 65 21.59 -27.36 -27.30
C ARG A 65 20.22 -27.90 -27.74
N LYS A 66 20.15 -28.50 -28.93
CA LYS A 66 18.95 -29.22 -29.38
C LYS A 66 18.78 -30.47 -28.53
N TYR A 67 17.65 -30.60 -27.84
CA TYR A 67 17.30 -31.83 -27.14
C TYR A 67 16.89 -32.89 -28.17
N PRO A 68 17.28 -34.16 -27.99
CA PRO A 68 16.88 -35.23 -28.89
C PRO A 68 15.36 -35.39 -28.88
N ASP A 69 14.77 -35.63 -30.06
CA ASP A 69 13.32 -35.74 -30.26
C ASP A 69 12.69 -36.85 -29.40
N GLU A 70 13.48 -37.87 -29.04
CA GLU A 70 13.08 -38.94 -28.11
C GLU A 70 12.67 -38.44 -26.71
N VAL A 71 13.13 -37.25 -26.30
CA VAL A 71 12.81 -36.63 -25.01
C VAL A 71 11.57 -35.75 -25.12
N LEU A 72 11.36 -35.07 -26.25
CA LEU A 72 10.26 -34.13 -26.44
C LEU A 72 8.97 -34.78 -26.98
N GLY A 73 9.07 -35.79 -27.85
CA GLY A 73 7.93 -36.38 -28.57
C GLY A 73 7.21 -37.53 -27.85
N ARG A 74 7.75 -38.06 -26.74
CA ARG A 74 7.16 -39.22 -26.03
C ARG A 74 5.79 -38.95 -25.40
N GLY A 75 5.39 -37.67 -25.25
CA GLY A 75 4.12 -37.26 -24.66
C GLY A 75 2.95 -37.16 -25.64
N GLU A 76 3.20 -37.01 -26.95
CA GLU A 76 2.14 -36.77 -27.94
C GLU A 76 1.23 -37.98 -28.17
N ALA A 77 1.69 -39.20 -27.81
CA ALA A 77 0.89 -40.42 -27.85
C ALA A 77 -0.06 -40.59 -26.65
N ARG A 78 0.13 -39.81 -25.58
CA ARG A 78 -0.83 -39.72 -24.48
C ARG A 78 -1.87 -38.69 -24.90
N GLY A 79 -3.05 -39.17 -25.33
CA GLY A 79 -4.13 -38.32 -25.80
C GLY A 79 -4.33 -37.09 -24.92
N LYS A 80 -4.58 -35.93 -25.55
CA LYS A 80 -5.00 -34.71 -24.83
C LYS A 80 -6.19 -35.10 -23.96
N GLY A 81 -6.10 -34.83 -22.64
CA GLY A 81 -7.15 -35.19 -21.70
C GLY A 81 -8.51 -34.64 -22.14
N ASP A 82 -9.59 -35.21 -21.61
CA ASP A 82 -10.99 -35.01 -22.07
C ASP A 82 -11.51 -33.55 -22.00
N TYR A 83 -10.68 -32.62 -21.54
CA TYR A 83 -10.96 -31.18 -21.54
C TYR A 83 -10.60 -30.56 -22.90
N GLN A 84 -11.61 -30.38 -23.76
CA GLN A 84 -11.50 -29.65 -25.03
C GLN A 84 -11.71 -28.14 -24.87
N ILE A 85 -11.09 -27.55 -23.85
CA ILE A 85 -11.02 -26.09 -23.72
C ILE A 85 -9.54 -25.73 -23.82
N ASP A 86 -9.15 -25.16 -24.96
CA ASP A 86 -7.82 -24.55 -25.07
C ASP A 86 -7.75 -23.38 -24.09
N TYR A 87 -6.70 -23.35 -23.25
CA TYR A 87 -6.48 -22.23 -22.33
C TYR A 87 -6.26 -20.95 -23.13
N VAL A 88 -7.27 -20.09 -23.15
CA VAL A 88 -7.18 -18.73 -23.66
C VAL A 88 -7.20 -17.81 -22.44
N PRO A 89 -6.11 -17.06 -22.17
CA PRO A 89 -6.10 -16.13 -21.05
C PRO A 89 -7.18 -15.06 -21.26
N ALA A 90 -7.83 -14.66 -20.18
CA ALA A 90 -8.87 -13.63 -20.22
C ALA A 90 -8.34 -12.34 -20.90
N PRO A 91 -9.16 -11.69 -21.73
CA PRO A 91 -8.76 -10.47 -22.43
C PRO A 91 -8.41 -9.37 -21.43
N ARG A 92 -7.46 -8.51 -21.80
CA ARG A 92 -7.01 -7.38 -20.97
C ARG A 92 -8.05 -6.27 -20.78
N ILE A 93 -9.14 -6.29 -21.55
CA ILE A 93 -10.22 -5.32 -21.48
C ILE A 93 -11.43 -6.10 -20.98
N THR A 94 -11.91 -5.74 -19.80
CA THR A 94 -13.09 -6.34 -19.19
C THR A 94 -14.36 -5.62 -19.64
N GLU A 95 -15.53 -6.23 -19.42
CA GLU A 95 -16.82 -5.61 -19.75
C GLU A 95 -17.05 -4.31 -18.94
N ALA A 96 -16.53 -4.26 -17.71
CA ALA A 96 -16.51 -3.08 -16.83
C ALA A 96 -15.58 -1.94 -17.30
N ASP A 97 -14.66 -2.19 -18.24
CA ASP A 97 -13.88 -1.12 -18.88
C ASP A 97 -14.65 -0.48 -20.05
N LYS A 98 -15.68 -1.16 -20.57
CA LYS A 98 -16.52 -0.70 -21.70
C LYS A 98 -17.79 -0.01 -21.22
N THR A 99 -18.37 -0.48 -20.12
CA THR A 99 -19.42 0.24 -19.40
C THR A 99 -18.78 0.84 -18.15
N ASN A 100 -18.71 2.17 -18.08
CA ASN A 100 -18.22 2.90 -16.90
C ASN A 100 -19.23 2.78 -15.74
N ASP A 101 -19.57 1.54 -15.38
CA ASP A 101 -20.56 1.20 -14.39
C ASP A 101 -19.87 1.13 -13.04
N GLN A 102 -19.95 2.25 -12.33
CA GLN A 102 -19.60 2.38 -10.94
C GLN A 102 -20.89 2.21 -10.13
N ASN A 103 -21.27 0.98 -9.78
CA ASN A 103 -22.07 0.59 -8.61
C ASN A 103 -23.10 -0.52 -8.91
N ASP A 104 -22.74 -1.78 -8.64
CA ASP A 104 -23.67 -2.90 -8.79
C ASP A 104 -23.70 -3.74 -7.51
N GLY A 105 -24.87 -3.94 -6.92
CA GLY A 105 -25.07 -4.59 -5.61
C GLY A 105 -24.85 -6.11 -5.55
N GLY A 106 -24.86 -6.62 -4.32
CA GLY A 106 -24.87 -8.04 -3.97
C GLY A 106 -24.83 -8.18 -2.44
N ASP A 107 -25.84 -8.84 -1.91
CA ASP A 107 -26.32 -8.87 -0.52
C ASP A 107 -25.43 -9.61 0.50
N ASP A 108 -25.70 -9.29 1.77
CA ASP A 108 -25.60 -10.09 3.00
C ASP A 108 -24.32 -10.88 3.30
N ASP A 109 -23.64 -10.52 4.39
CA ASP A 109 -23.22 -11.46 5.44
C ASP A 109 -22.96 -10.67 6.74
N ASP A 110 -23.74 -11.00 7.78
CA ASP A 110 -23.61 -10.54 9.16
C ASP A 110 -22.28 -11.05 9.74
N ASP A 111 -21.47 -10.17 10.34
CA ASP A 111 -20.43 -10.61 11.28
C ASP A 111 -20.20 -9.56 12.39
N ASP A 112 -20.11 -10.10 13.60
CA ASP A 112 -20.28 -9.48 14.91
C ASP A 112 -19.23 -8.40 15.27
N ASP A 113 -19.71 -7.32 15.92
CA ASP A 113 -18.91 -6.29 16.56
C ASP A 113 -18.21 -6.84 17.82
N ASP A 114 -16.90 -7.14 17.72
CA ASP A 114 -16.04 -7.23 18.91
C ASP A 114 -15.49 -5.83 19.25
N ASP A 115 -16.14 -5.20 20.23
CA ASP A 115 -15.63 -4.05 20.99
C ASP A 115 -14.34 -4.45 21.72
N ASP A 116 -13.17 -3.97 21.27
CA ASP A 116 -11.92 -4.08 22.03
C ASP A 116 -11.53 -2.72 22.65
N PRO A 117 -11.09 -2.69 23.92
CA PRO A 117 -11.05 -1.48 24.73
C PRO A 117 -9.83 -0.60 24.45
N HIS A 118 -10.04 0.71 24.55
CA HIS A 118 -9.01 1.76 24.55
C HIS A 118 -7.72 1.38 25.31
N ILE A 119 -6.57 1.40 24.61
CA ILE A 119 -5.25 1.36 25.24
C ILE A 119 -4.42 2.61 24.91
N VAL A 120 -4.00 3.24 26.01
CA VAL A 120 -3.18 4.44 26.10
C VAL A 120 -1.77 4.17 25.59
N GLY A 121 -1.32 4.94 24.58
CA GLY A 121 0.07 4.98 24.14
C GLY A 121 0.38 4.27 22.81
N GLU A 122 -0.55 4.30 21.85
CA GLU A 122 -0.35 3.62 20.56
C GLU A 122 0.80 4.20 19.74
N LYS A 123 1.51 3.29 19.06
CA LYS A 123 2.50 3.63 18.05
C LYS A 123 1.79 4.36 16.91
N PHE A 124 2.46 5.36 16.34
CA PHE A 124 1.89 6.26 15.34
C PHE A 124 1.33 5.55 14.08
N ASP A 125 1.82 4.36 13.76
CA ASP A 125 1.33 3.47 12.69
C ASP A 125 -0.04 2.84 13.02
N ILE A 126 -0.21 2.32 14.24
CA ILE A 126 -1.47 1.74 14.73
C ILE A 126 -2.58 2.80 14.70
N CYS A 127 -2.25 4.06 15.03
CA CYS A 127 -3.20 5.16 14.92
C CYS A 127 -3.68 5.38 13.47
N ALA A 128 -2.79 5.23 12.49
CA ALA A 128 -3.13 5.33 11.07
C ALA A 128 -3.98 4.14 10.60
N GLU A 129 -3.68 2.93 11.08
CA GLU A 129 -4.47 1.72 10.83
C GLU A 129 -5.88 1.83 11.41
N SER A 130 -6.01 2.22 12.68
CA SER A 130 -7.30 2.42 13.35
C SER A 130 -8.13 3.53 12.67
N ALA A 131 -7.48 4.60 12.22
CA ALA A 131 -8.16 5.65 11.45
C ALA A 131 -8.69 5.12 10.11
N LEU A 132 -7.91 4.28 9.40
CA LEU A 132 -8.34 3.66 8.16
C LEU A 132 -9.47 2.65 8.38
N LYS A 133 -9.37 1.80 9.42
CA LYS A 133 -10.42 0.85 9.82
C LYS A 133 -11.74 1.57 10.05
N SER A 134 -11.68 2.73 10.71
CA SER A 134 -12.86 3.55 10.98
C SER A 134 -13.48 4.18 9.72
N VAL A 135 -12.73 4.32 8.63
CA VAL A 135 -13.23 4.83 7.34
C VAL A 135 -13.78 3.70 6.47
N LEU A 136 -13.14 2.53 6.46
CA LEU A 136 -13.47 1.39 5.61
C LEU A 136 -14.44 0.38 6.24
N GLY A 137 -14.71 0.48 7.54
CA GLY A 137 -15.50 -0.52 8.29
C GLY A 137 -14.77 -1.85 8.55
N GLY A 138 -13.62 -2.09 7.91
CA GLY A 138 -12.80 -3.29 8.05
C GLY A 138 -11.46 -3.15 7.31
N LEU A 139 -10.48 -4.01 7.61
CA LEU A 139 -9.13 -3.96 7.01
C LEU A 139 -8.74 -5.24 6.25
N ASP A 140 -9.68 -6.16 6.01
CA ASP A 140 -9.42 -7.54 5.57
C ASP A 140 -8.77 -7.66 4.19
N HIS A 141 -8.81 -6.56 3.42
CA HIS A 141 -8.27 -6.46 2.06
C HIS A 141 -7.22 -5.35 1.92
N THR A 142 -6.59 -4.95 3.03
CA THR A 142 -5.62 -3.87 3.07
C THR A 142 -4.32 -4.30 3.73
N TYR A 143 -3.20 -3.78 3.24
CA TYR A 143 -1.88 -4.12 3.76
C TYR A 143 -1.03 -2.86 3.93
N PHE A 144 -0.62 -2.58 5.17
CA PHE A 144 0.26 -1.45 5.48
C PHE A 144 1.72 -1.77 5.13
N VAL A 145 2.36 -0.86 4.41
CA VAL A 145 3.74 -1.02 3.94
C VAL A 145 4.71 -0.47 4.98
N GLY A 146 4.93 -1.28 6.02
CA GLY A 146 5.92 -1.04 7.07
C GLY A 146 5.54 0.03 8.09
N ASN A 147 6.32 0.10 9.17
CA ASN A 147 5.93 0.81 10.39
C ASN A 147 6.32 2.29 10.44
N ALA A 148 7.00 2.79 9.42
CA ALA A 148 7.54 4.15 9.40
C ALA A 148 6.74 4.99 8.40
N PRO A 149 6.45 6.26 8.74
CA PRO A 149 5.84 7.15 7.78
C PRO A 149 6.78 7.32 6.59
N PHE A 150 6.23 7.16 5.39
CA PHE A 150 6.98 7.23 4.14
C PHE A 150 7.28 8.68 3.75
N ALA A 151 6.42 9.62 4.11
CA ALA A 151 6.59 11.04 3.82
C ALA A 151 5.98 11.92 4.92
N HIS A 152 6.38 13.19 4.98
CA HIS A 152 5.74 14.18 5.84
C HIS A 152 5.59 15.52 5.11
N MET A 153 4.54 16.26 5.44
CA MET A 153 4.24 17.57 4.90
C MET A 153 3.81 18.49 6.03
N VAL A 154 4.43 19.66 6.09
CA VAL A 154 4.04 20.72 7.02
C VAL A 154 3.04 21.60 6.28
N THR A 155 1.80 21.62 6.76
CA THR A 155 0.79 22.54 6.22
C THR A 155 0.79 23.79 7.09
N GLU A 156 1.21 24.91 6.52
CA GLU A 156 1.18 26.20 7.20
C GLU A 156 -0.27 26.74 7.24
N PRO A 157 -0.61 27.57 8.24
CA PRO A 157 -1.93 28.20 8.33
C PRO A 157 -2.20 29.03 7.08
N THR A 158 -3.29 28.74 6.37
CA THR A 158 -3.74 29.59 5.27
C THR A 158 -4.21 30.93 5.85
N GLU A 159 -3.78 32.05 5.23
CA GLU A 159 -4.05 33.43 5.69
C GLU A 159 -5.55 33.78 5.87
N ILE A 160 -6.44 32.93 5.36
CA ILE A 160 -7.90 33.08 5.39
C ILE A 160 -8.49 32.75 6.78
N SER A 161 -7.75 32.03 7.63
CA SER A 161 -8.12 31.78 9.03
C SER A 161 -6.87 31.69 9.92
N PRO A 162 -6.46 32.79 10.59
CA PRO A 162 -5.24 32.82 11.41
C PRO A 162 -5.30 31.92 12.67
N ASP A 163 -6.48 31.39 13.01
CA ASP A 163 -6.67 30.44 14.11
C ASP A 163 -6.48 28.97 13.71
N SER A 164 -6.18 28.69 12.45
CA SER A 164 -5.87 27.32 12.01
C SER A 164 -4.47 26.92 12.46
N PRO A 165 -4.33 25.94 13.37
CA PRO A 165 -3.01 25.54 13.86
C PRO A 165 -2.20 24.89 12.73
N CYS A 166 -0.93 25.26 12.61
CA CYS A 166 0.04 24.56 11.78
C CYS A 166 0.02 23.08 12.14
N PHE A 167 -0.07 22.20 11.13
CA PHE A 167 -0.06 20.77 11.38
C PHE A 167 0.92 20.02 10.49
N LYS A 168 1.54 19.00 11.09
CA LYS A 168 2.46 18.10 10.42
C LYS A 168 1.70 16.84 10.04
N ARG A 169 1.49 16.66 8.75
CA ARG A 169 0.87 15.47 8.18
C ARG A 169 1.94 14.45 7.84
N PHE A 170 1.83 13.25 8.36
CA PHE A 170 2.70 12.13 8.01
C PHE A 170 1.91 11.12 7.20
N PHE A 171 2.52 10.62 6.13
CA PHE A 171 1.87 9.72 5.20
C PHE A 171 2.38 8.29 5.38
N PHE A 172 1.45 7.36 5.53
CA PHE A 172 1.66 5.92 5.48
C PHE A 172 1.16 5.37 4.16
N LYS A 173 1.77 4.29 3.66
CA LYS A 173 1.29 3.61 2.45
C LYS A 173 0.52 2.37 2.86
N SER A 174 -0.66 2.20 2.28
CA SER A 174 -1.44 0.98 2.38
C SER A 174 -1.82 0.50 0.98
N GLN A 175 -1.70 -0.80 0.76
CA GLN A 175 -1.96 -1.47 -0.51
C GLN A 175 -3.28 -2.23 -0.43
N VAL A 176 -4.05 -2.19 -1.51
CA VAL A 176 -5.27 -3.00 -1.63
C VAL A 176 -4.89 -4.40 -2.12
N ILE A 177 -5.31 -5.40 -1.35
CA ILE A 177 -5.18 -6.80 -1.69
C ILE A 177 -6.59 -7.37 -1.83
N GLY A 178 -7.03 -7.62 -3.05
CA GLY A 178 -8.36 -8.17 -3.32
C GLY A 178 -9.39 -7.13 -3.77
N VAL A 179 -10.66 -7.49 -3.59
CA VAL A 179 -11.90 -7.04 -4.27
C VAL A 179 -11.99 -5.60 -4.77
N THR A 180 -12.77 -5.41 -5.83
CA THR A 180 -13.02 -4.12 -6.51
C THR A 180 -13.69 -3.06 -5.64
N LYS A 181 -14.37 -3.44 -4.54
CA LYS A 181 -15.19 -2.55 -3.71
C LYS A 181 -14.70 -2.51 -2.28
N LEU A 182 -14.59 -1.29 -1.76
CA LEU A 182 -14.30 -1.03 -0.36
C LEU A 182 -15.43 -0.19 0.18
N ASN A 183 -15.98 -0.59 1.33
CA ASN A 183 -17.11 0.09 1.92
C ASN A 183 -16.62 1.33 2.66
N VAL A 184 -16.48 2.45 1.95
CA VAL A 184 -16.08 3.73 2.56
C VAL A 184 -17.31 4.32 3.27
N GLY A 185 -17.45 4.07 4.57
CA GLY A 185 -18.62 4.49 5.35
C GLY A 185 -18.62 5.98 5.74
N LYS A 186 -17.44 6.62 5.80
CA LYS A 186 -17.29 8.00 6.30
C LYS A 186 -17.23 9.09 5.23
N CYS A 187 -17.15 8.73 3.95
CA CYS A 187 -17.06 9.68 2.86
C CYS A 187 -18.19 9.44 1.86
N GLU A 188 -18.91 10.51 1.50
CA GLU A 188 -20.00 10.46 0.53
C GLU A 188 -19.46 10.07 -0.87
N ASP A 189 -18.32 10.63 -1.25
CA ASP A 189 -17.68 10.38 -2.55
C ASP A 189 -16.24 9.88 -2.36
N HIS A 190 -15.90 8.79 -3.05
CA HIS A 190 -14.52 8.30 -3.18
C HIS A 190 -14.29 7.84 -4.62
N ILE A 191 -13.10 8.14 -5.14
CA ILE A 191 -12.75 7.81 -6.53
C ILE A 191 -11.32 7.27 -6.60
N TRP A 192 -11.14 6.25 -7.43
CA TRP A 192 -9.81 5.75 -7.79
C TRP A 192 -9.24 6.62 -8.90
N VAL A 193 -8.07 7.21 -8.65
CA VAL A 193 -7.52 8.26 -9.50
C VAL A 193 -6.13 7.87 -9.99
N THR A 194 -5.83 8.19 -11.26
CA THR A 194 -4.47 8.04 -11.79
C THR A 194 -3.56 9.13 -11.26
N LYS A 195 -2.23 8.91 -11.34
CA LYS A 195 -1.24 9.90 -10.88
C LYS A 195 -1.48 11.29 -11.50
N ASP A 196 -1.77 11.37 -12.79
CA ASP A 196 -1.94 12.64 -13.50
C ASP A 196 -3.24 13.37 -13.13
N GLU A 197 -4.30 12.63 -12.81
CA GLU A 197 -5.58 13.20 -12.37
C GLU A 197 -5.51 13.69 -10.93
N LEU A 198 -4.78 12.99 -10.04
CA LEU A 198 -4.61 13.41 -8.65
C LEU A 198 -3.97 14.80 -8.55
N MET A 199 -3.04 15.08 -9.46
CA MET A 199 -2.35 16.37 -9.55
C MET A 199 -3.28 17.51 -9.97
N LYS A 200 -4.36 17.21 -10.71
CA LYS A 200 -5.38 18.20 -11.10
C LYS A 200 -6.28 18.56 -9.91
N TYR A 201 -6.56 17.61 -9.03
CA TYR A 201 -7.37 17.85 -7.83
C TYR A 201 -6.62 18.63 -6.76
N PHE A 202 -5.32 18.38 -6.59
CA PHE A 202 -4.50 19.00 -5.55
C PHE A 202 -3.27 19.72 -6.12
N PRO A 203 -3.45 20.89 -6.76
CA PRO A 203 -2.34 21.61 -7.41
C PRO A 203 -1.27 22.06 -6.41
N ASP A 204 -1.65 22.50 -5.21
CA ASP A 204 -0.71 23.05 -4.21
C ASP A 204 0.22 21.99 -3.63
N GLN A 205 -0.21 20.73 -3.62
CA GLN A 205 0.55 19.58 -3.08
C GLN A 205 1.12 18.69 -4.19
N ALA A 206 0.88 19.04 -5.45
CA ALA A 206 1.18 18.24 -6.61
C ALA A 206 2.66 17.85 -6.67
N GLU A 207 3.57 18.82 -6.54
CA GLU A 207 5.02 18.56 -6.59
C GLU A 207 5.49 17.57 -5.52
N PHE A 208 4.86 17.61 -4.34
CA PHE A 208 5.15 16.70 -3.24
C PHE A 208 4.60 15.30 -3.50
N LEU A 209 3.33 15.20 -3.92
CA LEU A 209 2.68 13.94 -4.26
C LEU A 209 3.38 13.21 -5.42
N ASN A 210 3.89 13.96 -6.40
CA ASN A 210 4.65 13.40 -7.52
C ASN A 210 5.93 12.67 -7.08
N LYS A 211 6.60 13.18 -6.04
CA LYS A 211 7.79 12.53 -5.45
C LYS A 211 7.40 11.29 -4.63
N MET A 212 6.20 11.28 -4.07
CA MET A 212 5.72 10.21 -3.20
C MET A 212 5.17 8.99 -3.96
N ILE A 213 4.51 9.24 -5.10
CA ILE A 213 3.82 8.22 -5.90
C ILE A 213 4.72 7.79 -7.06
N ILE A 214 5.15 6.53 -7.01
CA ILE A 214 5.97 5.89 -8.05
C ILE A 214 5.00 5.05 -8.88
N SER A 215 4.55 5.60 -10.00
CA SER A 215 3.84 4.88 -11.06
C SER A 215 4.35 5.34 -12.41
#